data_AF-A0A7S4IFE5-F1
#
_entry.id   AF-A0A7S4IFE5-F1
#
_cell.length_a   1.000
_cell.length_b   1.000
_cell.length_c   1.000
_cell.angle_alpha   90.00
_cell.angle_beta   90.00
_cell.angle_gamma   90.00
#
_symmetry.space_group_name_H-M   'P 1'
#
loop_
_entity.id
_entity.type
_entity.pdbx_description
1 polymer ?
#
loop_
_entity_poly.entity_id
_entity_poly.type
_entity_poly.pdbx_seq_one_letter_code
_entity_poly.pdbx_strand_id
1 'polypeptide(L)'
;MAMDFELTGLFPRGLSAPTNLDTIQERYRRSAESAKTFIPIQFGLCTAVWNAEKQAYQCQSFNFYIHPYVSKRGYQFNCDLASLQFLSSNGFDFNKLFSKGIHFVSQQKQATIEEQNNEKETKPRSKITLQPADEEFLNGSLDKIQEWLQTTEVSLELPACNSYLMRILFQEIPERFPSLTLSQVSVEGQKFWKSLKLARLSAEEKKKQEETEAQETKDRLDGMAGFRRVVDVMCDVNKPLVGHNMLLDLCYFYNYFIGSLPDDVQEFKTSLLSKFP
;
A
#
# COMPACT_ATOMS: atom_id res chain seq x y z
N MET A 1 -4.10 -17.20 21.40
CA MET A 1 -3.46 -15.86 21.43
C MET A 1 -4.52 -14.88 21.91
N ALA A 2 -4.14 -13.76 22.53
CA ALA A 2 -5.08 -12.71 22.91
C ALA A 2 -4.69 -11.39 22.24
N MET A 3 -5.67 -10.59 21.83
CA MET A 3 -5.42 -9.29 21.20
C MET A 3 -6.37 -8.20 21.69
N ASP A 4 -5.94 -6.95 21.49
CA ASP A 4 -6.67 -5.74 21.85
C ASP A 4 -6.18 -4.56 20.99
N PHE A 5 -7.02 -3.53 20.79
CA PHE A 5 -6.64 -2.31 20.09
C PHE A 5 -6.78 -1.04 20.94
N GLU A 6 -5.87 -0.10 20.68
CA GLU A 6 -6.10 1.31 20.97
C GLU A 6 -6.54 2.03 19.70
N LEU A 7 -7.60 2.83 19.81
CA LEU A 7 -8.32 3.42 18.68
C LEU A 7 -8.33 4.95 18.76
N THR A 8 -8.37 5.63 17.60
CA THR A 8 -8.49 7.11 17.57
C THR A 8 -9.90 7.60 17.92
N GLY A 9 -10.88 6.70 18.01
CA GLY A 9 -12.25 7.01 18.41
C GLY A 9 -13.13 5.75 18.42
N LEU A 10 -14.28 5.84 19.08
CA LEU A 10 -15.19 4.70 19.25
C LEU A 10 -16.55 4.90 18.57
N PHE A 11 -17.11 6.11 18.62
CA PHE A 11 -18.49 6.37 18.18
C PHE A 11 -18.51 7.53 17.17
N PRO A 12 -18.83 7.26 15.89
CA PRO A 12 -18.97 8.32 14.90
C PRO A 12 -20.14 9.25 15.24
N ARG A 13 -20.02 10.54 14.90
CA ARG A 13 -21.08 11.52 15.15
C ARG A 13 -22.36 11.16 14.36
N GLY A 14 -23.51 11.27 15.02
CA GLY A 14 -24.81 11.06 14.39
C GLY A 14 -25.34 9.62 14.46
N LEU A 15 -24.55 8.65 14.93
CA LEU A 15 -25.10 7.34 15.30
C LEU A 15 -25.69 7.40 16.72
N SER A 16 -26.90 6.86 16.86
CA SER A 16 -27.50 6.64 18.17
C SER A 16 -26.64 5.68 19.01
N ALA A 17 -26.71 5.80 20.34
CA ALA A 17 -26.07 4.85 21.22
C ALA A 17 -26.66 3.44 20.97
N PRO A 18 -25.84 2.36 21.12
CA PRO A 18 -26.36 1.00 21.03
C PRO A 18 -27.46 0.80 22.06
N THR A 19 -28.57 0.18 21.66
CA THR A 19 -29.66 -0.14 22.57
C THR A 19 -29.73 -1.63 22.83
N ASN A 20 -30.39 -2.04 23.92
CA ASN A 20 -30.65 -3.46 24.19
C ASN A 20 -31.68 -4.07 23.22
N LEU A 21 -32.32 -3.24 22.38
CA LEU A 21 -33.27 -3.65 21.35
C LEU A 21 -32.61 -3.83 19.97
N ASP A 22 -31.34 -3.46 19.83
CA ASP A 22 -30.61 -3.62 18.58
C ASP A 22 -30.50 -5.11 18.23
N THR A 23 -30.86 -5.44 17.00
CA THR A 23 -30.56 -6.74 16.39
C THR A 23 -29.04 -6.95 16.28
N ILE A 24 -28.61 -8.21 16.11
CA ILE A 24 -27.19 -8.55 15.88
C ILE A 24 -26.64 -7.78 14.68
N GLN A 25 -27.43 -7.68 13.61
CA GLN A 25 -27.06 -6.98 12.38
C GLN A 25 -26.89 -5.47 12.60
N GLU A 26 -27.76 -4.82 13.38
CA GLU A 26 -27.64 -3.40 13.71
C GLU A 26 -26.41 -3.12 14.57
N ARG A 27 -26.17 -3.96 15.59
CA ARG A 27 -24.97 -3.84 16.43
C ARG A 27 -23.68 -4.02 15.63
N TYR A 28 -23.66 -4.98 14.70
CA TYR A 28 -22.57 -5.16 13.76
C TYR A 28 -22.37 -3.92 12.89
N ARG A 29 -23.43 -3.39 12.24
CA ARG A 29 -23.33 -2.19 11.39
C ARG A 29 -22.77 -0.99 12.15
N ARG A 30 -23.16 -0.77 13.40
CA ARG A 30 -22.60 0.30 14.25
C ARG A 30 -21.10 0.13 14.48
N SER A 31 -20.66 -1.10 14.79
CA SER A 31 -19.25 -1.42 15.03
C SER A 31 -18.42 -1.30 13.73
N ALA A 32 -19.01 -1.73 12.61
CA ALA A 32 -18.42 -1.59 11.29
C ALA A 32 -18.26 -0.12 10.89
N GLU A 33 -19.25 0.73 11.17
CA GLU A 33 -19.18 2.16 10.88
C GLU A 33 -18.09 2.86 11.71
N SER A 34 -17.92 2.45 12.97
CA SER A 34 -16.78 2.90 13.79
C SER A 34 -15.45 2.56 13.14
N ALA A 35 -15.26 1.29 12.76
CA ALA A 35 -14.03 0.81 12.10
C ALA A 35 -13.75 1.49 10.75
N LYS A 36 -14.79 1.94 10.03
CA LYS A 36 -14.65 2.73 8.80
C LYS A 36 -14.30 4.20 9.06
N THR A 37 -14.63 4.72 10.24
CA THR A 37 -14.48 6.14 10.59
C THR A 37 -13.14 6.45 11.25
N PHE A 38 -12.72 5.64 12.22
CA PHE A 38 -11.49 5.84 13.01
C PHE A 38 -10.46 4.77 12.69
N ILE A 39 -9.21 4.96 13.14
CA ILE A 39 -8.10 4.05 12.86
C ILE A 39 -7.59 3.38 14.13
N PRO A 40 -7.05 2.14 14.03
CA PRO A 40 -6.28 1.54 15.10
C PRO A 40 -4.87 2.12 15.10
N ILE A 41 -4.37 2.47 16.29
CA ILE A 41 -3.06 3.12 16.48
C ILE A 41 -2.12 2.33 17.37
N GLN A 42 -2.61 1.34 18.10
CA GLN A 42 -1.78 0.33 18.73
C GLN A 42 -2.48 -1.02 18.71
N PHE A 43 -1.71 -2.07 18.45
CA PHE A 43 -2.14 -3.46 18.51
C PHE A 43 -1.44 -4.13 19.70
N GLY A 44 -2.22 -4.59 20.67
CA GLY A 44 -1.76 -5.46 21.76
C GLY A 44 -1.85 -6.92 21.33
N LEU A 45 -0.77 -7.69 21.48
CA LEU A 45 -0.75 -9.14 21.23
C LEU A 45 -0.13 -9.86 22.42
N CYS A 46 -0.83 -10.85 22.97
CA CYS A 46 -0.28 -11.77 23.96
C CYS A 46 -0.31 -13.20 23.43
N THR A 47 0.86 -13.84 23.41
CA THR A 47 0.98 -15.28 23.15
C THR A 47 1.10 -16.01 24.48
N ALA A 48 0.49 -17.19 24.57
CA ALA A 48 0.55 -18.03 25.75
C ALA A 48 0.86 -19.47 25.34
N VAL A 49 1.82 -20.08 26.02
CA VAL A 49 2.21 -21.48 25.82
C VAL A 49 2.22 -22.18 27.17
N TRP A 50 1.56 -23.32 27.27
CA TRP A 50 1.58 -24.13 28.49
C TRP A 50 2.98 -24.73 28.71
N ASN A 51 3.56 -24.49 29.88
CA ASN A 51 4.80 -25.13 30.30
C ASN A 51 4.47 -26.25 31.29
N ALA A 52 4.64 -27.51 30.86
CA ALA A 52 4.30 -28.68 31.66
C ALA A 52 5.20 -28.87 32.89
N GLU A 53 6.47 -28.47 32.85
CA GLU A 53 7.38 -28.58 34.01
C GLU A 53 6.98 -27.60 35.12
N LYS A 54 6.62 -26.38 34.74
CA LYS A 54 6.22 -25.31 35.67
C LYS A 54 4.73 -25.34 36.05
N GLN A 55 3.94 -26.21 35.40
CA GLN A 55 2.49 -26.27 35.54
C GLN A 55 1.82 -24.89 35.40
N ALA A 56 2.32 -24.08 34.45
CA ALA A 56 1.89 -22.69 34.27
C ALA A 56 1.97 -22.26 32.80
N TYR A 57 1.17 -21.26 32.43
CA TYR A 57 1.30 -20.60 31.14
C TYR A 57 2.48 -19.63 31.13
N GLN A 58 3.33 -19.74 30.13
CA GLN A 58 4.32 -18.73 29.79
C GLN A 58 3.72 -17.78 28.77
N CYS A 59 3.56 -16.52 29.16
CA CYS A 59 2.98 -15.47 28.33
C CYS A 59 4.05 -14.50 27.82
N GLN A 60 3.90 -14.04 26.58
CA GLN A 60 4.71 -12.97 25.99
C GLN A 60 3.79 -11.93 25.37
N SER A 61 3.87 -10.69 25.87
CA SER A 61 3.04 -9.58 25.43
C SER A 61 3.84 -8.59 24.59
N PHE A 62 3.21 -8.07 23.55
CA PHE A 62 3.78 -7.14 22.58
C PHE A 62 2.81 -5.99 22.35
N ASN A 63 3.34 -4.76 22.30
CA ASN A 63 2.59 -3.55 21.98
C ASN A 63 3.15 -2.93 20.70
N PHE A 64 2.42 -3.05 19.61
CA PHE A 64 2.82 -2.53 18.30
C PHE A 64 2.14 -1.19 18.07
N TYR A 65 2.94 -0.13 17.93
CA TYR A 65 2.43 1.16 17.47
C TYR A 65 2.28 1.07 15.97
N ILE A 66 1.08 1.26 15.46
CA ILE A 66 0.75 0.99 14.05
C ILE A 66 0.04 2.17 13.43
N HIS A 67 0.25 2.39 12.13
CA HIS A 67 -0.53 3.37 11.39
C HIS A 67 -0.73 2.92 9.93
N PRO A 68 -1.78 3.38 9.25
CA PRO A 68 -1.94 3.11 7.83
C PRO A 68 -0.76 3.66 7.01
N TYR A 69 -0.38 2.95 5.94
CA TYR A 69 0.67 3.40 5.03
C TYR A 69 0.33 4.76 4.40
N VAL A 70 1.23 5.72 4.58
CA VAL A 70 1.08 7.09 4.06
C VAL A 70 1.69 7.16 2.66
N SER A 71 0.82 7.30 1.66
CA SER A 71 1.28 7.49 0.27
C SER A 71 1.83 8.91 0.05
N LYS A 72 2.41 9.18 -1.12
CA LYS A 72 2.78 10.56 -1.53
C LYS A 72 1.61 11.55 -1.53
N ARG A 73 0.36 11.06 -1.59
CA ARG A 73 -0.85 11.89 -1.51
C ARG A 73 -1.29 12.17 -0.06
N GLY A 74 -0.56 11.66 0.93
CA GLY A 74 -0.93 11.69 2.33
C GLY A 74 -1.89 10.56 2.71
N TYR A 75 -2.31 10.60 3.98
CA TYR A 75 -3.37 9.78 4.57
C TYR A 75 -4.11 10.65 5.59
N GLN A 76 -5.44 10.68 5.53
CA GLN A 76 -6.29 11.42 6.43
C GLN A 76 -7.12 10.44 7.26
N PHE A 77 -7.28 10.73 8.54
CA PHE A 77 -8.08 9.93 9.46
C PHE A 77 -8.84 10.83 10.43
N ASN A 78 -9.93 10.29 10.98
CA ASN A 78 -10.68 10.96 12.03
C ASN A 78 -10.17 10.56 13.41
N CYS A 79 -10.31 11.47 14.37
CA CYS A 79 -10.09 11.19 15.77
C CYS A 79 -11.18 11.85 16.61
N ASP A 80 -11.46 11.22 17.75
CA ASP A 80 -12.29 11.77 18.81
C ASP A 80 -11.38 12.31 19.93
N LEU A 81 -11.60 13.55 20.34
CA LEU A 81 -10.75 14.22 21.31
C LEU A 81 -10.78 13.51 22.67
N ALA A 82 -11.95 13.03 23.11
CA ALA A 82 -12.07 12.34 24.39
C ALA A 82 -11.26 11.03 24.40
N SER A 83 -11.29 10.29 23.29
CA SER A 83 -10.49 9.08 23.10
C SER A 83 -8.99 9.37 23.14
N LEU A 84 -8.52 10.42 22.44
CA LEU A 84 -7.10 10.82 22.50
C LEU A 84 -6.66 11.31 23.89
N GLN A 85 -7.52 12.07 24.59
CA GLN A 85 -7.26 12.54 25.95
C GLN A 85 -7.17 11.37 26.94
N PHE A 86 -8.05 10.37 26.80
CA PHE A 86 -8.00 9.15 27.61
C PHE A 86 -6.68 8.41 27.40
N LEU A 87 -6.29 8.18 26.15
CA LEU A 87 -5.00 7.54 25.82
C LEU A 87 -3.81 8.33 26.37
N SER A 88 -3.82 9.66 26.19
CA SER A 88 -2.77 10.53 26.73
C SER A 88 -2.67 10.44 28.25
N SER A 89 -3.81 10.37 28.95
CA SER A 89 -3.86 10.28 30.41
C SER A 89 -3.37 8.92 30.93
N ASN A 90 -3.46 7.87 30.10
CA ASN A 90 -2.94 6.54 30.38
C ASN A 90 -1.51 6.30 29.86
N GLY A 91 -0.81 7.37 29.44
CA GLY A 91 0.60 7.29 29.06
C GLY A 91 0.85 6.80 27.63
N PHE A 92 -0.14 6.88 26.74
CA PHE A 92 0.07 6.57 25.32
C PHE A 92 1.05 7.56 24.69
N ASP A 93 2.14 7.04 24.10
CA ASP A 93 3.15 7.83 23.41
C ASP A 93 2.79 8.09 21.93
N PHE A 94 2.13 9.22 21.68
CA PHE A 94 1.81 9.67 20.32
C PHE A 94 3.06 10.01 19.47
N ASN A 95 4.17 10.41 20.09
CA ASN A 95 5.40 10.66 19.35
C ASN A 95 5.94 9.34 18.79
N LYS A 96 5.92 8.27 19.58
CA LYS A 96 6.30 6.93 19.11
C LYS A 96 5.39 6.45 17.98
N LEU A 97 4.09 6.70 18.06
CA LEU A 97 3.14 6.40 16.97
C LEU A 97 3.55 7.07 15.65
N PHE A 98 3.74 8.38 15.64
CA PHE A 98 3.95 9.12 14.39
C PHE A 98 5.39 9.09 13.87
N SER A 99 6.39 8.93 14.75
CA SER A 99 7.80 8.92 14.36
C SER A 99 8.38 7.53 14.10
N LYS A 100 7.85 6.50 14.79
CA LYS A 100 8.40 5.13 14.78
C LYS A 100 7.33 4.05 14.62
N GLY A 101 6.09 4.44 14.35
CA GLY A 101 5.01 3.48 14.14
C GLY A 101 5.28 2.62 12.92
N ILE A 102 4.75 1.40 12.97
CA ILE A 102 4.88 0.42 11.91
C ILE A 102 3.72 0.63 10.94
N HIS A 103 4.01 0.94 9.68
CA HIS A 103 2.96 1.10 8.70
C HIS A 103 2.28 -0.25 8.38
N PHE A 104 1.09 -0.20 7.79
CA PHE A 104 0.45 -1.38 7.22
C PHE A 104 -0.47 -1.03 6.04
N VAL A 105 -0.79 -2.04 5.25
CA VAL A 105 -1.77 -2.02 4.15
C VAL A 105 -2.60 -3.30 4.24
N SER A 106 -3.92 -3.24 4.01
CA SER A 106 -4.77 -4.44 4.00
C SER A 106 -4.47 -5.36 2.82
N GLN A 107 -4.83 -6.64 2.92
CA GLN A 107 -4.66 -7.62 1.84
C GLN A 107 -5.37 -7.15 0.56
N GLN A 108 -6.63 -6.71 0.68
CA GLN A 108 -7.40 -6.21 -0.47
C GLN A 108 -6.73 -4.98 -1.11
N LYS A 109 -6.27 -4.01 -0.32
CA LYS A 109 -5.65 -2.80 -0.87
C LYS A 109 -4.33 -3.10 -1.57
N GLN A 110 -3.55 -4.05 -1.06
CA GLN A 110 -2.33 -4.49 -1.74
C GLN A 110 -2.65 -5.18 -3.07
N ALA A 111 -3.62 -6.10 -3.09
CA ALA A 111 -4.05 -6.78 -4.32
C ALA A 111 -4.53 -5.78 -5.39
N THR A 112 -5.31 -4.76 -5.00
CA THR A 112 -5.72 -3.69 -5.94
C THR A 112 -4.52 -2.91 -6.49
N ILE A 113 -3.47 -2.67 -5.69
CA ILE A 113 -2.26 -1.98 -6.18
C ILE A 113 -1.48 -2.87 -7.14
N GLU A 114 -1.38 -4.17 -6.86
CA GLU A 114 -0.76 -5.17 -7.73
C GLU A 114 -1.49 -5.26 -9.07
N GLU A 115 -2.82 -5.39 -9.05
CA GLU A 115 -3.66 -5.38 -10.26
C GLU A 115 -3.48 -4.10 -11.08
N GLN A 116 -3.50 -2.93 -10.43
CA GLN A 116 -3.28 -1.65 -11.12
C GLN A 116 -1.89 -1.49 -11.74
N ASN A 117 -0.87 -2.15 -11.19
CA ASN A 117 0.46 -2.16 -11.79
C ASN A 117 0.50 -3.08 -13.01
N ASN A 118 -0.06 -4.29 -12.89
CA ASN A 118 -0.16 -5.25 -14.00
C ASN A 118 -1.02 -4.71 -15.16
N GLU A 119 -2.12 -4.00 -14.86
CA GLU A 119 -2.95 -3.36 -15.89
C GLU A 119 -2.21 -2.26 -16.66
N LYS A 120 -1.32 -1.50 -16.00
CA LYS A 120 -0.52 -0.45 -16.67
C LYS A 120 0.52 -1.02 -17.62
N GLU A 121 0.98 -2.24 -17.37
CA GLU A 121 1.91 -2.96 -18.24
C GLU A 121 1.18 -3.59 -19.43
N THR A 122 -0.05 -4.06 -19.22
CA THR A 122 -0.81 -4.82 -20.24
C THR A 122 -1.70 -3.97 -21.15
N LYS A 123 -2.22 -2.82 -20.68
CA LYS A 123 -3.06 -1.95 -21.53
C LYS A 123 -2.18 -1.13 -22.49
N PRO A 124 -2.36 -1.26 -23.82
CA PRO A 124 -1.69 -0.38 -24.77
C PRO A 124 -2.16 1.06 -24.50
N ARG A 125 -1.20 1.94 -24.20
CA ARG A 125 -1.50 3.36 -24.01
C ARG A 125 -2.12 3.93 -25.28
N SER A 126 -3.12 4.80 -25.14
CA SER A 126 -3.71 5.46 -26.29
C SER A 126 -2.64 6.24 -27.06
N LYS A 127 -2.55 5.99 -28.38
CA LYS A 127 -1.65 6.71 -29.27
C LYS A 127 -1.99 8.20 -29.20
N ILE A 128 -0.99 9.05 -28.95
CA ILE A 128 -1.13 10.49 -29.07
C ILE A 128 -1.24 10.81 -30.56
N THR A 129 -2.27 11.56 -30.95
CA THR A 129 -2.32 12.21 -32.25
C THR A 129 -1.35 13.39 -32.24
N LEU A 130 -0.31 13.33 -33.07
CA LEU A 130 0.72 14.36 -33.15
C LEU A 130 0.14 15.68 -33.67
N GLN A 131 0.46 16.79 -33.00
CA GLN A 131 0.23 18.12 -33.56
C GLN A 131 1.46 18.57 -34.38
N PRO A 132 1.33 19.55 -35.30
CA PRO A 132 2.44 20.00 -36.13
C PRO A 132 3.69 20.44 -35.33
N ALA A 133 3.49 21.07 -34.17
CA ALA A 133 4.60 21.47 -33.28
C ALA A 133 5.30 20.27 -32.61
N ASP A 134 4.58 19.16 -32.41
CA ASP A 134 5.13 17.93 -31.83
C ASP A 134 5.99 17.18 -32.85
N GLU A 135 5.61 17.25 -34.14
CA GLU A 135 6.37 16.66 -35.25
C GLU A 135 7.74 17.32 -35.41
N GLU A 136 7.82 18.64 -35.29
CA GLU A 136 9.11 19.36 -35.36
C GLU A 136 10.07 18.90 -34.26
N PHE A 137 9.59 18.81 -33.02
CA PHE A 137 10.38 18.31 -31.89
C PHE A 137 10.78 16.84 -32.06
N LEU A 138 9.84 16.00 -32.51
CA LEU A 138 10.08 14.58 -32.75
C LEU A 138 11.13 14.39 -33.85
N ASN A 139 10.99 15.06 -34.99
CA ASN A 139 11.93 14.96 -36.11
C ASN A 139 13.33 15.41 -35.69
N GLY A 140 13.45 16.55 -34.99
CA GLY A 140 14.75 16.99 -34.47
C GLY A 140 15.37 16.02 -33.44
N SER A 141 14.55 15.25 -32.72
CA SER A 141 15.03 14.17 -31.84
C SER A 141 15.46 12.93 -32.61
N LEU A 142 14.72 12.56 -33.66
CA LEU A 142 15.03 11.43 -34.54
C LEU A 142 16.31 11.65 -35.32
N ASP A 143 16.55 12.86 -35.84
CA ASP A 143 17.77 13.21 -36.58
C ASP A 143 19.01 13.03 -35.70
N LYS A 144 18.94 13.47 -34.43
CA LYS A 144 20.01 13.26 -33.44
C LYS A 144 20.26 11.78 -33.16
N ILE A 145 19.20 10.97 -33.10
CA ILE A 145 19.33 9.52 -32.92
C ILE A 145 20.01 8.90 -34.15
N GLN A 146 19.62 9.29 -35.36
CA GLN A 146 20.22 8.79 -36.60
C GLN A 146 21.70 9.17 -36.73
N GLU A 147 22.05 10.41 -36.39
CA GLU A 147 23.45 10.87 -36.35
C GLU A 147 24.26 10.07 -35.32
N TRP A 148 23.71 9.89 -34.12
CA TRP A 148 24.35 9.08 -33.08
C TRP A 148 24.49 7.60 -33.46
N LEU A 149 23.56 7.02 -34.22
CA LEU A 149 23.70 5.64 -34.71
C LEU A 149 24.92 5.44 -35.62
N GLN A 150 25.45 6.51 -36.22
CA GLN A 150 26.69 6.48 -37.01
C GLN A 150 27.96 6.50 -36.14
N THR A 151 27.87 6.85 -34.86
CA THR A 151 29.03 6.96 -33.96
C THR A 151 29.33 5.64 -33.24
N THR A 152 30.45 5.57 -32.51
CA THR A 152 30.78 4.44 -31.62
C THR A 152 30.34 4.67 -30.17
N GLU A 153 29.56 5.72 -29.90
CA GLU A 153 29.12 6.04 -28.55
C GLU A 153 28.08 5.05 -28.02
N VAL A 154 28.19 4.71 -26.75
CA VAL A 154 27.37 3.66 -26.11
C VAL A 154 25.97 4.18 -25.73
N SER A 155 25.84 5.49 -25.48
CA SER A 155 24.57 6.12 -25.11
C SER A 155 24.44 7.53 -25.64
N LEU A 156 23.21 7.95 -25.94
CA LEU A 156 22.83 9.32 -26.30
C LEU A 156 21.83 9.85 -25.27
N GLU A 157 22.00 11.09 -24.82
CA GLU A 157 21.02 11.78 -23.99
C GLU A 157 20.34 12.89 -24.79
N LEU A 158 19.02 12.80 -24.94
CA LEU A 158 18.22 13.83 -25.59
C LEU A 158 17.94 15.00 -24.64
N PRO A 159 17.69 16.21 -25.20
CA PRO A 159 17.33 17.37 -24.40
C PRO A 159 16.16 17.10 -23.46
N ALA A 160 16.23 17.72 -22.28
CA ALA A 160 15.18 17.64 -21.30
C ALA A 160 13.85 18.12 -21.89
N CYS A 161 12.79 17.34 -21.71
CA CYS A 161 11.46 17.69 -22.19
C CYS A 161 10.40 17.44 -21.12
N ASN A 162 9.20 17.99 -21.36
CA ASN A 162 8.06 17.79 -20.48
C ASN A 162 7.48 16.38 -20.63
N SER A 163 6.62 15.97 -19.68
CA SER A 163 6.01 14.63 -19.67
C SER A 163 5.19 14.29 -20.93
N TYR A 164 4.67 15.28 -21.65
CA TYR A 164 3.90 15.09 -22.87
C TYR A 164 4.80 14.73 -24.05
N LEU A 165 5.84 15.53 -24.32
CA LEU A 165 6.83 15.26 -25.36
C LEU A 165 7.61 13.97 -25.06
N MET A 166 7.94 13.72 -23.79
CA MET A 166 8.56 12.46 -23.37
C MET A 166 7.69 11.26 -23.75
N ARG A 167 6.38 11.36 -23.58
CA ARG A 167 5.45 10.29 -23.95
C ARG A 167 5.43 10.05 -25.47
N ILE A 168 5.54 11.10 -26.29
CA ILE A 168 5.65 10.97 -27.75
C ILE A 168 6.92 10.22 -28.12
N LEU A 169 8.06 10.56 -27.50
CA LEU A 169 9.33 9.86 -27.74
C LEU A 169 9.23 8.35 -27.40
N PHE A 170 8.61 8.01 -26.27
CA PHE A 170 8.36 6.60 -25.89
C PHE A 170 7.36 5.88 -26.80
N GLN A 171 6.52 6.60 -27.56
CA GLN A 171 5.62 6.01 -28.54
C GLN A 171 6.36 5.71 -29.86
N GLU A 172 7.13 6.67 -30.36
CA GLU A 172 7.63 6.65 -31.74
C GLU A 172 9.01 5.98 -31.85
N ILE A 173 9.89 6.15 -30.86
CA ILE A 173 11.26 5.60 -30.91
C ILE A 173 11.26 4.07 -30.91
N PRO A 174 10.50 3.36 -30.06
CA PRO A 174 10.47 1.89 -30.12
C PRO A 174 9.90 1.32 -31.42
N GLU A 175 8.95 2.02 -32.07
CA GLU A 175 8.41 1.60 -33.38
C GLU A 175 9.46 1.74 -34.49
N ARG A 176 10.30 2.78 -34.45
CA ARG A 176 11.32 3.06 -35.49
C ARG A 176 12.68 2.42 -35.22
N PHE A 177 13.03 2.22 -33.95
CA PHE A 177 14.31 1.70 -33.50
C PHE A 177 14.14 0.61 -32.42
N PRO A 178 13.71 -0.61 -32.82
CA PRO A 178 13.40 -1.68 -31.87
C PRO A 178 14.59 -2.17 -31.03
N SER A 179 15.82 -1.92 -31.52
CA SER A 179 17.07 -2.32 -30.89
C SER A 179 17.59 -1.32 -29.83
N LEU A 180 16.92 -0.18 -29.65
CA LEU A 180 17.31 0.83 -28.67
C LEU A 180 16.54 0.68 -27.37
N THR A 181 17.23 0.86 -26.24
CA THR A 181 16.60 0.92 -24.92
C THR A 181 16.48 2.36 -24.47
N LEU A 182 15.32 2.69 -23.90
CA LEU A 182 14.95 4.03 -23.45
C LEU A 182 14.94 4.07 -21.93
N SER A 183 15.71 4.97 -21.32
CA SER A 183 15.71 5.21 -19.87
C SER A 183 15.50 6.69 -19.56
N GLN A 184 14.66 6.99 -18.58
CA GLN A 184 14.44 8.38 -18.14
C GLN A 184 15.52 8.78 -17.14
N VAL A 185 16.13 9.94 -17.35
CA VAL A 185 17.10 10.53 -16.42
C VAL A 185 16.51 11.82 -15.83
N SER A 186 16.65 11.98 -14.52
CA SER A 186 16.24 13.21 -13.82
C SER A 186 17.29 14.30 -14.05
N VAL A 187 16.83 15.49 -14.42
CA VAL A 187 17.71 16.66 -14.59
C VAL A 187 17.89 17.36 -13.25
N GLU A 188 19.14 17.61 -12.89
CA GLU A 188 19.49 18.25 -11.62
C GLU A 188 18.84 19.64 -11.52
N GLY A 189 18.13 19.90 -10.41
CA GLY A 189 17.42 21.15 -10.18
C GLY A 189 16.05 21.30 -10.87
N GLN A 190 15.61 20.37 -11.73
CA GLN A 190 14.31 20.45 -12.41
C GLN A 190 13.41 19.24 -12.13
N LYS A 191 12.34 19.43 -11.34
CA LYS A 191 11.39 18.35 -11.01
C LYS A 191 10.47 17.93 -12.17
N PHE A 192 10.20 18.82 -13.12
CA PHE A 192 9.18 18.63 -14.16
C PHE A 192 9.75 18.27 -15.54
N TRP A 193 11.06 18.44 -15.72
CA TRP A 193 11.75 18.19 -16.96
C TRP A 193 12.65 16.98 -16.78
N LYS A 194 12.57 16.04 -17.71
CA LYS A 194 13.37 14.83 -17.71
C LYS A 194 14.07 14.70 -19.05
N SER A 195 15.29 14.19 -19.06
CA SER A 195 15.99 13.82 -20.29
C SER A 195 15.74 12.34 -20.60
N LEU A 196 15.84 12.00 -21.89
CA LEU A 196 15.73 10.62 -22.36
C LEU A 196 17.11 10.13 -22.75
N LYS A 197 17.59 9.08 -22.08
CA LYS A 197 18.84 8.41 -22.41
C LYS A 197 18.55 7.15 -23.23
N LEU A 198 19.10 7.11 -24.44
CA LEU A 198 19.12 5.96 -25.32
C LEU A 198 20.43 5.20 -25.15
N ALA A 199 20.37 3.88 -25.15
CA ALA A 199 21.56 3.02 -25.13
C ALA A 199 21.41 1.85 -26.09
N ARG A 200 22.55 1.42 -26.66
CA ARG A 200 22.68 0.20 -27.48
C ARG A 200 22.81 -0.99 -26.55
N LEU A 201 21.73 -1.35 -25.86
CA LEU A 201 21.72 -2.53 -25.01
C LEU A 201 21.32 -3.74 -25.84
N SER A 202 21.99 -4.87 -25.62
CA SER A 202 21.59 -6.16 -26.14
C SER A 202 20.20 -6.56 -25.58
N ALA A 203 19.48 -7.43 -26.28
CA ALA A 203 18.19 -7.95 -25.78
C ALA A 203 18.29 -8.58 -24.38
N GLU A 204 19.49 -9.08 -24.03
CA GLU A 204 19.80 -9.72 -22.75
C GLU A 204 19.91 -8.70 -21.60
N GLU A 205 20.52 -7.54 -21.84
CA GLU A 205 20.62 -6.47 -20.84
C GLU A 205 19.29 -5.75 -20.63
N LYS A 206 18.47 -5.61 -21.70
CA LYS A 206 17.09 -5.11 -21.59
C LYS A 206 16.25 -6.00 -20.68
N LYS A 207 16.31 -7.32 -20.91
CA LYS A 207 15.60 -8.30 -20.07
C LYS A 207 16.05 -8.22 -18.61
N LYS A 208 17.37 -8.10 -18.37
CA LYS A 208 17.92 -7.97 -17.01
C LYS A 208 17.46 -6.68 -16.31
N GLN A 209 17.34 -5.58 -17.03
CA GLN A 209 16.82 -4.33 -16.48
C GLN A 209 15.32 -4.44 -16.15
N GLU A 210 14.51 -5.00 -17.05
CA GLU A 210 13.09 -5.26 -16.81
C GLU A 210 12.87 -6.19 -15.60
N GLU A 211 13.68 -7.25 -15.46
CA GLU A 211 13.67 -8.13 -14.29
C GLU A 211 14.04 -7.39 -13.00
N THR A 212 15.02 -6.49 -13.06
CA THR A 212 15.45 -5.67 -11.91
C THR A 212 14.34 -4.71 -11.50
N GLU A 213 13.73 -3.99 -12.44
CA GLU A 213 12.63 -3.05 -12.18
C GLU A 213 11.38 -3.78 -11.65
N ALA A 214 11.08 -4.97 -12.17
CA ALA A 214 10.00 -5.82 -11.68
C ALA A 214 10.27 -6.29 -10.24
N GLN A 215 11.51 -6.71 -9.95
CA GLN A 215 11.91 -7.13 -8.61
C GLN A 215 11.86 -5.96 -7.61
N GLU A 216 12.37 -4.78 -7.97
CA GLU A 216 12.28 -3.57 -7.14
C GLU A 216 10.81 -3.18 -6.87
N THR A 217 9.95 -3.30 -7.88
CA THR A 217 8.51 -3.05 -7.74
C THR A 217 7.88 -4.02 -6.75
N LYS A 218 8.22 -5.31 -6.85
CA LYS A 218 7.76 -6.36 -5.94
C LYS A 218 8.25 -6.12 -4.51
N ASP A 219 9.54 -5.86 -4.33
CA ASP A 219 10.15 -5.59 -3.02
C ASP A 219 9.50 -4.36 -2.35
N ARG A 220 9.17 -3.33 -3.15
CA ARG A 220 8.44 -2.17 -2.66
C ARG A 220 7.04 -2.52 -2.19
N LEU A 221 6.30 -3.35 -2.93
CA LEU A 221 4.95 -3.79 -2.54
C LEU A 221 5.01 -4.66 -1.29
N ASP A 222 5.95 -5.59 -1.22
CA ASP A 222 6.17 -6.42 -0.02
C ASP A 222 6.58 -5.57 1.19
N GLY A 223 7.34 -4.49 0.96
CA GLY A 223 7.68 -3.50 1.97
C GLY A 223 6.47 -2.73 2.52
N MET A 224 5.38 -2.61 1.76
CA MET A 224 4.15 -1.90 2.20
C MET A 224 3.32 -2.71 3.21
N ALA A 225 3.50 -4.03 3.27
CA ALA A 225 2.79 -4.89 4.22
C ALA A 225 2.97 -4.45 5.67
N GLY A 226 4.23 -4.15 6.05
CA GLY A 226 4.63 -3.74 7.38
C GLY A 226 4.04 -4.62 8.48
N PHE A 227 3.24 -4.06 9.39
CA PHE A 227 2.63 -4.80 10.51
C PHE A 227 1.66 -5.90 10.04
N ARG A 228 1.08 -5.79 8.84
CA ARG A 228 0.19 -6.84 8.30
C ARG A 228 0.88 -8.22 8.27
N ARG A 229 2.21 -8.28 8.13
CA ARG A 229 2.94 -9.56 8.19
C ARG A 229 2.71 -10.34 9.49
N VAL A 230 2.59 -9.65 10.63
CA VAL A 230 2.25 -10.29 11.91
C VAL A 230 0.82 -10.83 11.86
N VAL A 231 -0.10 -10.06 11.28
CA VAL A 231 -1.50 -10.45 11.10
C VAL A 231 -1.67 -11.64 10.16
N ASP A 232 -0.93 -11.67 9.06
CA ASP A 232 -0.91 -12.77 8.10
C ASP A 232 -0.47 -14.07 8.83
N VAL A 233 0.62 -14.01 9.60
CA VAL A 233 1.05 -15.14 10.46
C VAL A 233 -0.01 -15.53 11.49
N MET A 234 -0.69 -14.57 12.12
CA MET A 234 -1.77 -14.86 13.07
C MET A 234 -2.91 -15.65 12.42
N CYS A 235 -3.27 -15.31 11.17
CA CYS A 235 -4.29 -16.03 10.42
C CYS A 235 -3.81 -17.44 10.02
N ASP A 236 -2.54 -17.58 9.64
CA ASP A 236 -2.01 -18.85 9.12
C ASP A 236 -1.81 -19.93 10.20
N VAL A 237 -1.56 -19.53 11.45
CA VAL A 237 -1.30 -20.50 12.54
C VAL A 237 -2.55 -21.25 13.02
N ASN A 238 -3.76 -20.87 12.58
CA ASN A 238 -5.03 -21.52 12.93
C ASN A 238 -5.19 -21.78 14.44
N LYS A 239 -4.84 -20.79 15.27
CA LYS A 239 -4.97 -20.87 16.74
C LYS A 239 -6.13 -20.01 17.22
N PRO A 240 -6.79 -20.39 18.34
CA PRO A 240 -7.85 -19.58 18.92
C PRO A 240 -7.38 -18.16 19.24
N LEU A 241 -8.22 -17.21 18.87
CA LEU A 241 -8.06 -15.79 19.15
C LEU A 241 -9.00 -15.38 20.28
N VAL A 242 -8.44 -14.80 21.33
CA VAL A 242 -9.16 -14.38 22.53
C VAL A 242 -9.16 -12.86 22.60
N GLY A 243 -10.28 -12.29 23.01
CA GLY A 243 -10.42 -10.86 23.30
C GLY A 243 -11.57 -10.63 24.27
N HIS A 244 -11.61 -9.44 24.88
CA HIS A 244 -12.66 -9.05 25.80
C HIS A 244 -13.51 -7.96 25.15
N ASN A 245 -14.82 -8.17 25.02
CA ASN A 245 -15.72 -7.25 24.29
C ASN A 245 -15.27 -6.97 22.84
N MET A 246 -14.72 -7.99 22.18
CA MET A 246 -13.91 -7.86 20.97
C MET A 246 -14.67 -7.63 19.66
N LEU A 247 -15.98 -7.37 19.67
CA LEU A 247 -16.72 -7.15 18.43
C LEU A 247 -16.15 -5.95 17.66
N LEU A 248 -15.86 -4.87 18.39
CA LEU A 248 -15.26 -3.68 17.82
C LEU A 248 -13.87 -4.02 17.26
N ASP A 249 -13.01 -4.64 18.06
CA ASP A 249 -11.67 -5.05 17.66
C ASP A 249 -11.66 -5.91 16.41
N LEU A 250 -12.60 -6.85 16.29
CA LEU A 250 -12.75 -7.70 15.11
C LEU A 250 -13.18 -6.91 13.88
N CYS A 251 -14.04 -5.90 14.02
CA CYS A 251 -14.40 -5.01 12.92
C CYS A 251 -13.18 -4.20 12.44
N TYR A 252 -12.37 -3.66 13.36
CA TYR A 252 -11.12 -2.97 13.01
C TYR A 252 -10.11 -3.91 12.38
N PHE A 253 -9.90 -5.09 12.96
CA PHE A 253 -9.01 -6.11 12.44
C PHE A 253 -9.35 -6.44 10.99
N TYR A 254 -10.62 -6.70 10.71
CA TYR A 254 -11.10 -7.01 9.37
C TYR A 254 -10.87 -5.84 8.41
N ASN A 255 -11.37 -4.64 8.77
CA ASN A 255 -11.31 -3.46 7.91
C ASN A 255 -9.88 -3.06 7.53
N TYR A 256 -8.94 -3.17 8.46
CA TYR A 256 -7.59 -2.63 8.30
C TYR A 256 -6.55 -3.65 7.81
N PHE A 257 -6.77 -4.95 8.03
CA PHE A 257 -5.81 -5.99 7.64
C PHE A 257 -6.33 -6.92 6.55
N ILE A 258 -7.62 -7.24 6.54
CA ILE A 258 -8.21 -8.13 5.54
C ILE A 258 -8.69 -7.29 4.33
N GLY A 259 -9.71 -6.46 4.54
CA GLY A 259 -10.34 -5.69 3.48
C GLY A 259 -11.65 -5.06 3.94
N SER A 260 -12.46 -4.57 3.01
CA SER A 260 -13.76 -3.96 3.28
C SER A 260 -14.67 -4.91 4.06
N LEU A 261 -15.20 -4.42 5.18
CA LEU A 261 -16.21 -5.14 5.97
C LEU A 261 -17.45 -5.46 5.11
N PRO A 262 -17.94 -6.71 5.12
CA PRO A 262 -19.16 -7.08 4.39
C PRO A 262 -20.39 -6.43 5.03
N ASP A 263 -21.47 -6.29 4.25
CA ASP A 263 -22.70 -5.67 4.74
C ASP A 263 -23.49 -6.59 5.68
N ASP A 264 -23.37 -7.91 5.51
CA ASP A 264 -24.04 -8.92 6.32
C ASP A 264 -23.15 -9.50 7.42
N VAL A 265 -23.71 -9.65 8.63
CA VAL A 265 -22.97 -10.15 9.80
C VAL A 265 -22.62 -11.64 9.70
N GLN A 266 -23.38 -12.45 8.96
CA GLN A 266 -23.06 -13.86 8.77
C GLN A 266 -21.89 -14.03 7.82
N GLU A 267 -21.78 -13.20 6.78
CA GLU A 267 -20.59 -13.16 5.90
C GLU A 267 -19.35 -12.76 6.70
N PHE A 268 -19.45 -11.71 7.52
CA PHE A 268 -18.38 -11.29 8.43
C PHE A 268 -17.93 -12.43 9.34
N LYS A 269 -18.89 -13.09 10.00
CA LYS A 269 -18.64 -14.20 10.91
C LYS A 269 -17.98 -15.39 10.21
N THR A 270 -18.49 -15.79 9.05
CA THR A 270 -17.98 -16.93 8.26
C THR A 270 -16.54 -16.66 7.81
N SER A 271 -16.27 -15.44 7.32
CA SER A 271 -14.94 -15.01 6.90
C SER A 271 -13.94 -15.01 8.07
N LEU A 272 -14.32 -14.49 9.23
CA LEU A 272 -13.46 -14.52 10.42
C LEU A 272 -13.19 -15.95 10.93
N LEU A 273 -14.23 -16.78 11.02
CA LEU A 273 -14.10 -18.16 11.50
C LEU A 273 -13.24 -19.03 10.55
N SER A 274 -13.17 -18.69 9.27
CA SER A 274 -12.24 -19.34 8.33
C SER A 274 -10.76 -19.08 8.63
N LYS A 275 -10.45 -18.02 9.40
CA LYS A 275 -9.08 -17.60 9.77
C LYS A 275 -8.76 -17.91 11.23
N PHE A 276 -9.75 -17.81 12.11
CA PHE A 276 -9.60 -18.04 13.55
C PHE A 276 -10.67 -19.05 14.01
N PRO A 277 -10.31 -20.34 14.16
CA PRO A 277 -11.23 -21.37 14.63
C PRO A 277 -11.53 -21.25 16.13
#